data_AF-A0A2T0ZEK9-F1
#
_entry.id   AF-A0A2T0ZEK9-F1
#
_cell.length_a   1.000
_cell.length_b   1.000
_cell.length_c   1.000
_cell.angle_alpha   90.00
_cell.angle_beta   90.00
_cell.angle_gamma   90.00
#
_symmetry.space_group_name_H-M   'P 1'
#
loop_
_entity.id
_entity.type
_entity.pdbx_description
1 polymer ?
#
loop_
_entity_poly.entity_id
_entity_poly.type
_entity_poly.pdbx_seq_one_letter_code
_entity_poly.pdbx_strand_id
1 'polypeptide(L)'
;MKFTDVRDIIQSSRPSDWNYVPCWGSDSGPSYRTKWEKMTGPNSTWELHHQEHDHIAAYKPDVGVTLAWGMPMYADNHPEMTPDWIDKFPLVDSVSYYFIDVFWNGSVIDRDLYTVMDSRTYLPLPNPIYNETAVGSTAARERYEVTHYQVALARLVNNLANHQDTDFDQALNRTGFALVDNISE
;
A
#
# COMPACT_ATOMS: atom_id res chain seq x y z
N MET A 1 2.41 -24.04 -4.29
CA MET A 1 2.88 -22.74 -4.78
C MET A 1 3.96 -22.26 -3.81
N LYS A 2 5.10 -21.83 -4.32
CA LYS A 2 6.14 -21.18 -3.52
C LYS A 2 5.77 -19.72 -3.30
N PHE A 3 6.38 -19.10 -2.29
CA PHE A 3 6.22 -17.67 -2.05
C PHE A 3 6.63 -16.82 -3.27
N THR A 4 7.74 -17.17 -3.92
CA THR A 4 8.21 -16.52 -5.15
C THR A 4 7.21 -16.62 -6.29
N ASP A 5 6.50 -17.75 -6.43
CA ASP A 5 5.50 -17.92 -7.48
C ASP A 5 4.34 -16.91 -7.32
N VAL A 6 3.97 -16.57 -6.08
CA VAL A 6 2.92 -15.56 -5.83
C VAL A 6 3.42 -14.16 -6.17
N ARG A 7 4.66 -13.82 -5.80
CA ARG A 7 5.27 -12.53 -6.18
C ARG A 7 5.38 -12.41 -7.71
N ASP A 8 5.75 -13.47 -8.40
CA ASP A 8 5.81 -13.52 -9.86
C ASP A 8 4.42 -13.31 -10.50
N ILE A 9 3.35 -13.90 -9.94
CA ILE A 9 1.97 -13.64 -10.37
C ILE A 9 1.65 -12.15 -10.24
N ILE A 10 1.93 -11.52 -9.09
CA ILE A 10 1.67 -10.10 -8.87
C ILE A 10 2.42 -9.25 -9.91
N GLN A 11 3.70 -9.52 -10.14
CA GLN A 11 4.53 -8.74 -11.07
C GLN A 11 4.16 -8.90 -12.54
N SER A 12 3.60 -10.05 -12.93
CA SER A 12 3.31 -10.37 -14.34
C SER A 12 1.83 -10.25 -14.73
N SER A 13 0.92 -10.25 -13.74
CA SER A 13 -0.53 -10.18 -13.98
C SER A 13 -1.00 -8.79 -14.38
N ARG A 14 -2.15 -8.76 -15.06
CA ARG A 14 -2.88 -7.55 -15.43
C ARG A 14 -4.14 -7.43 -14.58
N PRO A 15 -4.71 -6.23 -14.40
CA PRO A 15 -5.99 -6.06 -13.69
C PRO A 15 -7.11 -6.97 -14.21
N SER A 16 -7.14 -7.23 -15.52
CA SER A 16 -8.10 -8.14 -16.16
C SER A 16 -8.03 -9.58 -15.66
N ASP A 17 -6.89 -10.01 -15.12
CA ASP A 17 -6.66 -11.36 -14.62
C ASP A 17 -7.22 -11.56 -13.22
N TRP A 18 -7.74 -10.50 -12.59
CA TRP A 18 -8.28 -10.51 -11.24
C TRP A 18 -9.80 -10.34 -11.24
N ASN A 19 -10.45 -11.01 -10.30
CA ASN A 19 -11.82 -10.73 -9.92
C ASN A 19 -11.79 -9.75 -8.74
N TYR A 20 -12.12 -8.49 -9.01
CA TYR A 20 -12.09 -7.40 -8.05
C TYR A 20 -13.46 -7.18 -7.41
N VAL A 21 -13.48 -7.04 -6.08
CA VAL A 21 -14.63 -6.69 -5.26
C VAL A 21 -14.37 -5.30 -4.68
N PRO A 22 -15.11 -4.27 -5.11
CA PRO A 22 -14.85 -2.88 -4.72
C PRO A 22 -15.36 -2.52 -3.34
N CYS A 23 -14.86 -1.41 -2.78
CA CYS A 23 -15.33 -0.87 -1.51
C CYS A 23 -16.71 -0.19 -1.58
N TRP A 24 -17.24 0.07 -2.79
CA TRP A 24 -18.56 0.66 -2.98
C TRP A 24 -19.23 0.12 -4.26
N GLY A 25 -20.57 0.13 -4.28
CA GLY A 25 -21.38 -0.25 -5.45
C GLY A 25 -22.24 -1.49 -5.20
N SER A 26 -22.83 -2.04 -6.27
CA SER A 26 -23.70 -3.23 -6.18
C SER A 26 -22.96 -4.51 -5.81
N ASP A 27 -21.65 -4.55 -6.11
CA ASP A 27 -20.80 -5.73 -5.92
C ASP A 27 -19.88 -5.59 -4.70
N SER A 28 -20.09 -4.58 -3.84
CA SER A 28 -19.29 -4.35 -2.62
C SER A 28 -19.77 -5.16 -1.42
N GLY A 29 -18.89 -5.34 -0.42
CA GLY A 29 -19.24 -5.95 0.85
C GLY A 29 -18.05 -5.97 1.83
N PRO A 30 -18.28 -6.37 3.09
CA PRO A 30 -17.20 -6.50 4.08
C PRO A 30 -16.14 -7.49 3.60
N SER A 31 -14.86 -7.17 3.81
CA SER A 31 -13.78 -8.10 3.49
C SER A 31 -13.62 -9.18 4.54
N TYR A 32 -14.09 -8.93 5.77
CA TYR A 32 -13.82 -9.74 6.96
C TYR A 32 -12.30 -9.93 7.23
N ARG A 33 -11.46 -9.09 6.64
CA ARG A 33 -10.01 -9.01 6.89
C ARG A 33 -9.75 -7.82 7.81
N THR A 34 -9.93 -8.07 9.11
CA THR A 34 -10.10 -7.00 10.10
C THR A 34 -8.88 -6.84 11.01
N LYS A 35 -8.68 -5.62 11.50
CA LYS A 35 -7.86 -5.33 12.67
C LYS A 35 -8.72 -4.65 13.74
N TRP A 36 -8.31 -4.86 14.99
CA TRP A 36 -8.87 -4.18 16.14
C TRP A 36 -7.82 -3.26 16.72
N GLU A 37 -8.19 -2.01 16.95
CA GLU A 37 -7.27 -1.00 17.47
C GLU A 37 -7.91 -0.28 18.65
N LYS A 38 -7.09 0.03 19.65
CA LYS A 38 -7.49 0.84 20.79
C LYS A 38 -7.35 2.31 20.39
N MET A 39 -8.44 3.07 20.50
CA MET A 39 -8.38 4.53 20.37
C MET A 39 -8.79 5.21 21.66
N THR A 40 -8.38 6.47 21.79
CA THR A 40 -8.83 7.35 22.87
C THR A 40 -10.06 8.11 22.37
N GLY A 41 -11.22 7.81 22.95
CA GLY A 41 -12.47 8.49 22.67
C GLY A 41 -12.61 9.82 23.44
N PRO A 42 -13.73 10.52 23.25
CA PRO A 42 -14.03 11.75 23.99
C PRO A 42 -13.93 11.54 25.50
N ASN A 43 -13.37 12.52 26.22
CA ASN A 43 -13.15 12.45 27.68
C ASN A 43 -12.14 11.37 28.14
N SER A 44 -11.17 10.99 27.30
CA SER A 44 -10.12 10.01 27.64
C SER A 44 -10.65 8.60 27.94
N THR A 45 -11.84 8.25 27.45
CA THR A 45 -12.32 6.87 27.45
C THR A 45 -11.56 6.06 26.41
N TRP A 46 -11.49 4.75 26.58
CA TRP A 46 -10.97 3.87 25.52
C TRP A 46 -12.11 3.31 24.71
N GLU A 47 -11.94 3.33 23.39
CA GLU A 47 -12.86 2.75 22.43
C GLU A 47 -12.14 1.65 21.64
N LEU A 48 -12.88 0.59 21.32
CA LEU A 48 -12.41 -0.48 20.43
C LEU A 48 -12.85 -0.14 19.02
N HIS A 49 -11.89 0.23 18.18
CA HIS A 49 -12.13 0.54 16.78
C HIS A 49 -11.92 -0.69 15.92
N HIS A 50 -12.84 -0.88 14.99
CA HIS A 50 -12.80 -1.91 13.97
C HIS A 50 -12.35 -1.27 12.66
N GLN A 51 -11.32 -1.83 12.05
CA GLN A 51 -10.85 -1.44 10.73
C GLN A 51 -10.78 -2.70 9.87
N GLU A 52 -11.05 -2.57 8.58
CA GLU A 52 -10.94 -3.67 7.64
C GLU A 52 -10.41 -3.18 6.30
N HIS A 53 -9.90 -4.10 5.50
CA HIS A 53 -9.69 -3.83 4.08
C HIS A 53 -11.04 -3.61 3.43
N ASP A 54 -11.17 -2.58 2.62
CA ASP A 54 -12.40 -2.26 1.90
C ASP A 54 -12.36 -2.79 0.46
N HIS A 55 -11.20 -3.23 -0.02
CA HIS A 55 -11.01 -3.84 -1.34
C HIS A 55 -10.48 -5.27 -1.23
N ILE A 56 -10.95 -6.15 -2.12
CA ILE A 56 -10.40 -7.51 -2.28
C ILE A 56 -10.27 -7.84 -3.76
N ALA A 57 -9.24 -8.59 -4.13
CA ALA A 57 -9.15 -9.21 -5.45
C ALA A 57 -8.72 -10.67 -5.35
N ALA A 58 -9.28 -11.53 -6.20
CA ALA A 58 -8.86 -12.93 -6.35
C ALA A 58 -8.30 -13.16 -7.75
N TYR A 59 -7.14 -13.80 -7.87
CA TYR A 59 -6.52 -14.11 -9.16
C TYR A 59 -7.36 -15.18 -9.87
N LYS A 60 -7.91 -14.88 -11.05
CA LYS A 60 -8.85 -15.77 -11.74
C LYS A 60 -8.27 -17.15 -12.08
N PRO A 61 -6.99 -17.26 -12.53
CA PRO A 61 -6.40 -18.57 -12.82
C PRO A 61 -6.12 -19.43 -11.58
N ASP A 62 -5.89 -18.82 -10.41
CA ASP A 62 -5.70 -19.51 -9.13
C ASP A 62 -6.30 -18.68 -7.99
N VAL A 63 -7.54 -19.01 -7.63
CA VAL A 63 -8.31 -18.31 -6.59
C VAL A 63 -7.74 -18.47 -5.18
N GLY A 64 -6.72 -19.32 -5.02
CA GLY A 64 -5.93 -19.38 -3.79
C GLY A 64 -5.10 -18.11 -3.57
N VAL A 65 -4.74 -17.39 -4.63
CA VAL A 65 -4.02 -16.11 -4.56
C VAL A 65 -5.02 -14.96 -4.48
N THR A 66 -5.00 -14.24 -3.36
CA THR A 66 -5.88 -13.08 -3.15
C THR A 66 -5.12 -11.88 -2.62
N LEU A 67 -5.62 -10.68 -2.89
CA LEU A 67 -5.15 -9.40 -2.36
C LEU A 67 -6.26 -8.76 -1.53
N ALA A 68 -5.91 -8.04 -0.47
CA ALA A 68 -6.82 -7.11 0.19
C ALA A 68 -6.09 -5.80 0.49
N TRP A 69 -6.75 -4.66 0.29
CA TRP A 69 -6.16 -3.34 0.53
C TRP A 69 -7.19 -2.32 1.03
N GLY A 70 -6.68 -1.15 1.43
CA GLY A 70 -7.46 0.00 1.90
C GLY A 70 -7.80 0.00 3.39
N MET A 71 -7.27 -0.96 4.16
CA MET A 71 -7.21 -0.85 5.62
C MET A 71 -6.13 0.16 6.04
N PRO A 72 -6.47 1.22 6.80
CA PRO A 72 -5.50 2.27 7.12
C PRO A 72 -4.46 1.78 8.14
N MET A 73 -3.22 2.27 8.01
CA MET A 73 -2.12 1.93 8.93
C MET A 73 -2.45 2.33 10.37
N TYR A 74 -3.05 3.51 10.54
CA TYR A 74 -3.51 4.05 11.81
C TYR A 74 -5.01 4.32 11.77
N ALA A 75 -5.67 4.25 12.93
CA ALA A 75 -7.10 4.52 13.00
C ALA A 75 -7.45 6.02 12.92
N ASP A 76 -6.52 6.90 13.26
CA ASP A 76 -6.59 8.35 13.05
C ASP A 76 -5.64 8.80 11.92
N ASN A 77 -6.07 9.79 11.14
CA ASN A 77 -5.18 10.52 10.26
C ASN A 77 -4.10 11.16 11.14
N HIS A 78 -2.87 10.63 11.11
CA HIS A 78 -1.71 11.23 11.76
C HIS A 78 -1.10 12.28 10.80
N PRO A 79 -1.44 13.59 10.92
CA PRO A 79 -0.89 14.64 10.06
C PRO A 79 0.63 14.78 10.18
N GLU A 80 1.22 14.26 11.26
CA GLU A 80 2.65 14.28 11.53
C GLU A 80 3.47 13.36 10.60
N MET A 81 2.80 12.45 9.87
CA MET A 81 3.46 11.60 8.88
C MET A 81 3.26 12.16 7.47
N THR A 82 3.67 13.41 7.26
CA THR A 82 3.76 13.96 5.90
C THR A 82 5.20 13.76 5.42
N PRO A 83 5.49 12.83 4.50
CA PRO A 83 6.86 12.60 4.04
C PRO A 83 7.29 13.78 3.19
N ASP A 84 8.53 14.25 3.36
CA ASP A 84 9.04 15.37 2.56
C ASP A 84 9.12 15.11 1.05
N TRP A 85 9.06 13.85 0.59
CA TRP A 85 8.91 13.57 -0.84
C TRP A 85 7.59 14.11 -1.40
N ILE A 86 6.59 14.36 -0.54
CA ILE A 86 5.33 15.00 -0.94
C ILE A 86 5.51 16.45 -1.34
N ASP A 87 6.58 17.13 -0.92
CA ASP A 87 6.85 18.53 -1.30
C ASP A 87 6.98 18.68 -2.82
N LYS A 88 7.24 17.57 -3.51
CA LYS A 88 7.25 17.50 -4.98
C LYS A 88 5.85 17.64 -5.58
N PHE A 89 4.77 17.50 -4.81
CA PHE A 89 3.37 17.52 -5.20
C PHE A 89 2.61 18.68 -4.52
N PRO A 90 2.80 19.94 -4.96
CA PRO A 90 2.25 21.13 -4.29
C PRO A 90 0.73 21.27 -4.40
N LEU A 91 0.06 20.40 -5.15
CA LEU A 91 -1.40 20.36 -5.30
C LEU A 91 -2.04 19.18 -4.57
N VAL A 92 -1.25 18.37 -3.85
CA VAL A 92 -1.77 17.27 -3.04
C VAL A 92 -2.16 17.80 -1.68
N ASP A 93 -3.43 17.65 -1.33
CA ASP A 93 -4.00 18.13 -0.08
C ASP A 93 -3.88 17.08 1.03
N SER A 94 -3.76 15.80 0.66
CA SER A 94 -3.74 14.69 1.61
C SER A 94 -2.92 13.49 1.15
N VAL A 95 -2.23 12.86 2.11
CA VAL A 95 -1.57 11.57 1.96
C VAL A 95 -2.04 10.65 3.07
N SER A 96 -2.52 9.48 2.69
CA SER A 96 -2.97 8.45 3.63
C SER A 96 -2.18 7.16 3.42
N TYR A 97 -2.02 6.37 4.49
CA TYR A 97 -1.21 5.15 4.52
C TYR A 97 -2.08 3.95 4.75
N TYR A 98 -1.89 2.92 3.94
CA TYR A 98 -2.73 1.73 3.95
C TYR A 98 -1.90 0.47 3.81
N PHE A 99 -2.44 -0.64 4.31
CA PHE A 99 -1.88 -1.96 4.10
C PHE A 99 -2.31 -2.56 2.76
N ILE A 100 -1.42 -3.31 2.13
CA ILE A 100 -1.76 -4.30 1.09
C ILE A 100 -1.36 -5.66 1.63
N ASP A 101 -2.34 -6.55 1.75
CA ASP A 101 -2.12 -7.93 2.18
C ASP A 101 -2.18 -8.88 0.99
N VAL A 102 -1.17 -9.73 0.89
CA VAL A 102 -1.13 -10.83 -0.07
C VAL A 102 -1.42 -12.13 0.66
N PHE A 103 -2.36 -12.90 0.14
CA PHE A 103 -2.76 -14.15 0.72
C PHE A 103 -2.53 -15.32 -0.24
N TRP A 104 -2.21 -16.48 0.34
CA TRP A 104 -2.31 -17.76 -0.32
C TRP A 104 -3.16 -18.71 0.53
N ASN A 105 -4.22 -19.26 -0.06
CA ASN A 105 -5.20 -20.11 0.62
C ASN A 105 -5.76 -19.50 1.91
N GLY A 106 -5.97 -18.18 1.90
CA GLY A 106 -6.56 -17.42 3.00
C GLY A 106 -5.60 -17.01 4.12
N SER A 107 -4.34 -17.47 4.11
CA SER A 107 -3.28 -17.03 5.02
C SER A 107 -2.54 -15.83 4.43
N VAL A 108 -2.27 -14.81 5.26
CA VAL A 108 -1.36 -13.71 4.88
C VAL A 108 0.04 -14.28 4.71
N ILE A 109 0.61 -14.13 3.52
CA ILE A 109 1.98 -14.56 3.20
C ILE A 109 2.92 -13.38 2.97
N ASP A 110 2.37 -12.21 2.60
CA ASP A 110 3.12 -10.97 2.42
C ASP A 110 2.25 -9.78 2.85
N ARG A 111 2.89 -8.71 3.30
CA ARG A 111 2.22 -7.45 3.66
C ARG A 111 3.13 -6.29 3.35
N ASP A 112 2.61 -5.33 2.60
CA ASP A 112 3.31 -4.08 2.29
C ASP A 112 2.46 -2.87 2.67
N LEU A 113 3.09 -1.70 2.62
CA LEU A 113 2.43 -0.42 2.81
C LEU A 113 2.44 0.37 1.52
N TYR A 114 1.36 1.11 1.30
CA TYR A 114 1.26 2.05 0.20
C TYR A 114 0.66 3.35 0.70
N THR A 115 0.89 4.40 -0.09
CA THR A 115 0.33 5.72 0.12
C THR A 115 -0.73 6.01 -0.92
N VAL A 116 -1.74 6.78 -0.52
CA VAL A 116 -2.79 7.28 -1.40
C VAL A 116 -2.74 8.79 -1.36
N MET A 117 -2.48 9.42 -2.51
CA MET A 117 -2.53 10.87 -2.67
C MET A 117 -3.92 11.28 -3.17
N ASP A 118 -4.60 12.16 -2.44
CA ASP A 118 -5.93 12.71 -2.74
C ASP A 118 -6.99 11.68 -3.16
N SER A 119 -6.92 10.47 -2.59
CA SER A 119 -7.81 9.34 -2.95
C SER A 119 -7.73 8.92 -4.43
N ARG A 120 -6.60 9.17 -5.12
CA ARG A 120 -6.49 8.99 -6.59
C ARG A 120 -5.26 8.22 -7.06
N THR A 121 -4.11 8.42 -6.44
CA THR A 121 -2.87 7.78 -6.91
C THR A 121 -2.27 6.97 -5.80
N TYR A 122 -2.14 5.66 -6.05
CA TYR A 122 -1.60 4.73 -5.06
C TYR A 122 -0.11 4.56 -5.37
N LEU A 123 0.77 4.87 -4.44
CA LEU A 123 2.22 4.73 -4.61
C LEU A 123 2.79 3.82 -3.54
N PRO A 124 3.83 3.02 -3.83
CA PRO A 124 4.50 2.25 -2.78
C PRO A 124 5.02 3.19 -1.67
N LEU A 125 4.96 2.74 -0.42
CA LEU A 125 5.63 3.46 0.66
C LEU A 125 7.15 3.21 0.54
N PRO A 126 7.97 4.25 0.35
CA PRO A 126 9.40 4.04 0.20
C PRO A 126 10.09 3.75 1.54
N ASN A 127 11.18 3.00 1.47
CA ASN A 127 12.12 2.84 2.57
C ASN A 127 13.10 4.03 2.60
N PRO A 128 13.18 4.80 3.70
CA PRO A 128 14.19 5.85 3.83
C PRO A 128 15.56 5.25 4.08
N ILE A 129 16.55 5.62 3.27
CA ILE A 129 17.96 5.28 3.48
C ILE A 129 18.67 6.48 4.10
N TYR A 130 19.33 6.27 5.23
CA TYR A 130 20.03 7.30 5.98
C TYR A 130 21.54 7.13 5.81
N ASN A 131 22.27 8.24 5.74
CA ASN A 131 23.72 8.20 5.68
C ASN A 131 24.30 7.87 7.06
N GLU A 132 24.86 6.67 7.21
CA GLU A 132 25.45 6.15 8.46
C GLU A 132 26.73 6.88 8.89
N THR A 133 27.34 7.70 8.03
CA THR A 133 28.55 8.47 8.38
C THR A 133 28.27 9.73 9.21
N ALA A 134 27.00 10.04 9.47
CA ALA A 134 26.61 11.13 10.36
C ALA A 134 26.89 10.76 11.83
N VAL A 135 27.98 11.27 12.39
CA VAL A 135 28.29 11.16 13.82
C VAL A 135 27.37 12.09 14.61
N GLY A 136 26.32 11.55 15.23
CA GLY A 136 25.35 12.28 16.06
C GLY A 136 23.89 11.85 15.81
N SER A 137 22.93 12.39 16.57
CA SER A 137 21.50 11.98 16.54
C SER A 137 20.69 12.51 15.34
N THR A 138 21.34 12.88 14.24
CA THR A 138 20.68 13.45 13.04
C THR A 138 21.34 12.91 11.78
N ALA A 139 21.17 11.62 11.51
CA ALA A 139 21.49 11.09 10.19
C ALA A 139 20.56 11.74 9.16
N ALA A 140 21.13 12.46 8.20
CA ALA A 140 20.36 13.00 7.09
C ALA A 140 19.90 11.84 6.20
N ARG A 141 18.62 11.82 5.82
CA ARG A 141 18.14 10.87 4.81
C ARG A 141 18.84 11.16 3.49
N GLU A 142 19.49 10.15 2.94
CA GLU A 142 20.19 10.23 1.66
C GLU A 142 19.21 10.08 0.49
N ARG A 143 18.35 9.06 0.54
CA ARG A 143 17.39 8.74 -0.53
C ARG A 143 16.21 7.92 -0.01
N TYR A 144 15.27 7.69 -0.92
CA TYR A 144 14.14 6.79 -0.74
C TYR A 144 14.27 5.64 -1.72
N GLU A 145 14.08 4.41 -1.26
CA GLU A 145 14.14 3.20 -2.06
C GLU A 145 12.79 2.49 -2.13
N VAL A 146 12.49 1.94 -3.30
CA VAL A 146 11.37 1.01 -3.53
C VAL A 146 11.85 -0.16 -4.35
N THR A 147 11.34 -1.35 -4.08
CA THR A 147 11.66 -2.55 -4.85
C THR A 147 10.79 -2.66 -6.10
N HIS A 148 11.23 -3.46 -7.08
CA HIS A 148 10.40 -3.81 -8.25
C HIS A 148 9.07 -4.44 -7.85
N TYR A 149 9.07 -5.28 -6.81
CA TYR A 149 7.87 -5.91 -6.29
C TYR A 149 6.90 -4.89 -5.65
N GLN A 150 7.40 -3.98 -4.81
CA GLN A 150 6.61 -2.90 -4.21
C GLN A 150 5.90 -2.05 -5.27
N VAL A 151 6.64 -1.66 -6.31
CA VAL A 151 6.08 -0.91 -7.43
C VAL A 151 5.00 -1.71 -8.17
N ALA A 152 5.24 -2.99 -8.44
CA ALA A 152 4.28 -3.84 -9.13
C ALA A 152 3.00 -4.06 -8.30
N LEU A 153 3.14 -4.32 -7.01
CA LEU A 153 2.01 -4.52 -6.10
C LEU A 153 1.16 -3.25 -5.99
N ALA A 154 1.78 -2.10 -5.74
CA ALA A 154 1.09 -0.81 -5.67
C ALA A 154 0.40 -0.44 -6.99
N ARG A 155 1.06 -0.68 -8.14
CA ARG A 155 0.47 -0.45 -9.47
C ARG A 155 -0.74 -1.34 -9.71
N LEU A 156 -0.65 -2.62 -9.34
CA LEU A 156 -1.75 -3.55 -9.52
C LEU A 156 -3.00 -3.08 -8.77
N VAL A 157 -2.87 -2.72 -7.49
CA VAL A 157 -4.02 -2.23 -6.70
C VAL A 157 -4.50 -0.85 -7.17
N ASN A 158 -3.62 0.04 -7.64
CA ASN A 158 -3.98 1.31 -8.28
C ASN A 158 -4.93 1.07 -9.47
N ASN A 159 -4.54 0.14 -10.34
CA ASN A 159 -5.29 -0.14 -11.56
C ASN A 159 -6.59 -0.91 -11.29
N LEU A 160 -6.60 -1.80 -10.29
CA LEU A 160 -7.84 -2.47 -9.85
C LEU A 160 -8.87 -1.46 -9.31
N ALA A 161 -8.41 -0.40 -8.65
CA ALA A 161 -9.25 0.72 -8.21
C ALA A 161 -9.68 1.67 -9.36
N ASN A 162 -9.44 1.30 -10.63
CA ASN A 162 -9.74 2.07 -11.84
C ASN A 162 -8.98 3.41 -11.96
N HIS A 163 -7.80 3.52 -11.34
CA HIS A 163 -6.91 4.64 -11.59
C HIS A 163 -6.01 4.37 -12.82
N GLN A 164 -5.65 5.39 -13.59
CA GLN A 164 -4.90 5.22 -14.84
C GLN A 164 -3.41 4.97 -14.59
N ASP A 165 -2.81 4.05 -15.35
CA ASP A 165 -1.37 3.74 -15.32
C ASP A 165 -0.49 4.98 -15.57
N THR A 166 -0.91 5.86 -16.50
CA THR A 166 -0.16 7.07 -16.83
C THR A 166 -0.02 8.02 -15.65
N ASP A 167 -1.01 8.07 -14.77
CA ASP A 167 -0.98 8.91 -13.58
C ASP A 167 -0.05 8.31 -12.52
N PHE A 168 -0.05 6.97 -12.39
CA PHE A 168 0.87 6.24 -11.52
C PHE A 168 2.33 6.47 -11.92
N ASP A 169 2.66 6.29 -13.21
CA ASP A 169 4.05 6.43 -13.69
C ASP A 169 4.58 7.85 -13.56
N GLN A 170 3.76 8.85 -13.89
CA GLN A 170 4.14 10.26 -13.73
C GLN A 170 4.37 10.60 -12.26
N ALA A 171 3.48 10.13 -11.37
CA ALA A 171 3.62 10.34 -9.94
C ALA A 171 4.86 9.63 -9.39
N LEU A 172 5.06 8.35 -9.68
CA LEU A 172 6.22 7.59 -9.23
C LEU A 172 7.53 8.25 -9.69
N ASN A 173 7.63 8.64 -10.97
CA ASN A 173 8.82 9.34 -11.46
C ASN A 173 9.05 10.68 -10.74
N ARG A 174 7.97 11.41 -10.44
CA ARG A 174 8.04 12.68 -9.72
C ARG A 174 8.53 12.51 -8.29
N THR A 175 8.25 11.38 -7.63
CA THR A 175 8.77 11.10 -6.28
C THR A 175 10.31 11.04 -6.22
N GLY A 176 10.96 10.63 -7.31
CA GLY A 176 12.40 10.39 -7.37
C GLY A 176 12.88 9.23 -6.49
N PHE A 177 12.03 8.25 -6.19
CA PHE A 177 12.45 7.03 -5.51
C PHE A 177 13.47 6.25 -6.35
N ALA A 178 14.51 5.74 -5.69
CA ALA A 178 15.45 4.83 -6.29
C ALA A 178 14.84 3.44 -6.38
N LEU A 179 14.76 2.89 -7.58
CA LEU A 179 14.31 1.53 -7.81
C LEU A 179 15.48 0.57 -7.53
N VAL A 180 15.26 -0.39 -6.64
CA VAL A 180 16.25 -1.39 -6.26
C VAL A 180 15.73 -2.80 -6.53
N ASP A 181 16.65 -3.75 -6.60
CA ASP A 181 16.30 -5.16 -6.73
C ASP A 181 15.43 -5.61 -5.56
N ASN A 182 14.57 -6.59 -5.82
CA ASN A 182 13.84 -7.26 -4.76
C ASN A 182 14.86 -7.84 -3.77
N ILE A 183 14.70 -7.53 -2.48
CA ILE A 183 15.55 -8.12 -1.45
C ILE A 183 15.38 -9.63 -1.56
N SER A 184 16.49 -10.32 -1.87
CA SER A 184 16.52 -11.77 -2.02
C SER A 184 16.27 -12.38 -0.65
N GLU A 185 15.19 -13.15 -0.51
CA GLU A 185 14.96 -14.03 0.65
C GLU A 185 15.75 -15.34 0.51
#